data_AF-A0A920EZW5-F1
#
_entry.id   AF-A0A920EZW5-F1
#
_cell.length_a   1.000
_cell.length_b   1.000
_cell.length_c   1.000
_cell.angle_alpha   90.00
_cell.angle_beta   90.00
_cell.angle_gamma   90.00
#
_symmetry.space_group_name_H-M   'P 1'
#
loop_
_entity.id
_entity.type
_entity.pdbx_description
1 polymer ?
#
loop_
_entity_poly.entity_id
_entity_poly.type
_entity_poly.pdbx_seq_one_letter_code
_entity_poly.pdbx_strand_id
1 'polypeptide(L)'
;MRTLIEEGVSVEQIYLDLLQPIARRLGVCWENDSLDFATITLAVWHINQLMYYLSPEFLQNPVDQGKSKGRILLFPSLGSQHTLGLFMLAEFFRKSGWEVFADPALSEQDIFNTIGEKDFQVVGISIGSYDQKKSTKKTNK
;
A
#
# COMPACT_ATOMS: atom_id res chain seq x y z
N MET A 1 -8.18 -10.25 -16.60
CA MET A 1 -7.22 -10.64 -15.54
C MET A 1 -6.61 -12.00 -15.84
N ARG A 2 -7.36 -13.11 -15.80
CA ARG A 2 -6.84 -14.43 -16.21
C ARG A 2 -6.24 -14.44 -17.62
N THR A 3 -6.94 -13.86 -18.60
CA THR A 3 -6.43 -13.73 -19.97
C THR A 3 -5.10 -12.96 -20.06
N LEU A 4 -4.91 -11.90 -19.25
CA LEU A 4 -3.66 -11.14 -19.23
C LEU A 4 -2.51 -11.96 -18.65
N ILE A 5 -2.78 -12.71 -17.58
CA ILE A 5 -1.80 -13.62 -16.96
C ILE A 5 -1.45 -14.76 -17.93
N GLU A 6 -2.45 -15.32 -18.62
CA GLU A 6 -2.29 -16.35 -19.66
C GLU A 6 -1.48 -15.83 -20.86
N GLU A 7 -1.62 -14.54 -21.20
CA GLU A 7 -0.83 -13.84 -22.21
C GLU A 7 0.58 -13.46 -21.73
N GLY A 8 0.95 -13.81 -20.50
CA GLY A 8 2.29 -13.61 -19.95
C GLY A 8 2.53 -12.24 -19.30
N VAL A 9 1.47 -11.44 -19.08
CA VAL A 9 1.58 -10.20 -18.31
C VAL A 9 1.82 -10.54 -16.84
N SER A 10 2.92 -10.06 -16.28
CA SER A 10 3.23 -10.32 -14.87
C SER A 10 2.28 -9.59 -13.93
N VAL A 11 2.04 -10.16 -12.75
CA VAL A 11 1.22 -9.50 -11.71
C VAL A 11 1.79 -8.14 -11.31
N GLU A 12 3.12 -7.99 -11.35
CA GLU A 12 3.80 -6.71 -11.13
C GLU A 12 3.39 -5.65 -12.15
N GLN A 13 3.32 -5.99 -13.43
CA GLN A 13 2.81 -5.10 -14.47
C GLN A 13 1.33 -4.80 -14.27
N ILE A 14 0.52 -5.78 -13.84
CA ILE A 14 -0.89 -5.51 -13.50
C ILE A 14 -0.99 -4.48 -12.37
N TYR A 15 -0.14 -4.54 -11.35
CA TYR A 15 -0.14 -3.57 -10.26
C TYR A 15 0.26 -2.17 -10.73
N LEU A 16 1.39 -2.06 -11.43
CA LEU A 16 2.00 -0.78 -11.78
C LEU A 16 1.39 -0.13 -13.02
N ASP A 17 1.01 -0.91 -14.03
CA ASP A 17 0.57 -0.42 -15.33
C ASP A 17 -0.95 -0.41 -15.48
N LEU A 18 -1.68 -1.08 -14.58
CA LEU A 18 -3.15 -1.12 -14.60
C LEU A 18 -3.78 -0.59 -13.30
N LEU A 19 -3.53 -1.23 -12.15
CA LEU A 19 -4.24 -0.88 -10.91
C LEU A 19 -3.86 0.50 -10.37
N GLN A 20 -2.57 0.84 -10.35
CA GLN A 20 -2.10 2.15 -9.93
C GLN A 20 -2.66 3.30 -10.81
N PRO A 21 -2.60 3.22 -12.16
CA PRO A 21 -3.22 4.22 -13.03
C PRO A 21 -4.74 4.35 -12.86
N ILE A 22 -5.45 3.24 -12.64
CA ILE A 22 -6.89 3.28 -12.36
C ILE A 22 -7.15 4.03 -11.05
N ALA A 23 -6.44 3.69 -9.96
CA ALA A 23 -6.59 4.36 -8.67
C ALA A 23 -6.34 5.87 -8.77
N ARG A 24 -5.31 6.28 -9.52
CA ARG A 24 -5.01 7.69 -9.82
C ARG A 24 -6.18 8.37 -10.55
N ARG A 25 -6.73 7.71 -11.58
CA ARG A 25 -7.85 8.26 -12.36
C ARG A 25 -9.13 8.37 -11.53
N LEU A 26 -9.42 7.41 -10.65
CA LEU A 26 -10.53 7.50 -9.71
C LEU A 26 -10.38 8.71 -8.78
N GLY A 27 -9.16 8.98 -8.29
CA GLY A 27 -8.88 10.20 -7.51
C GLY A 27 -9.18 11.49 -8.28
N VAL A 28 -8.75 11.58 -9.55
CA VAL A 28 -9.08 12.73 -10.43
C VAL A 28 -10.58 12.83 -10.66
N CYS A 29 -11.27 11.71 -10.86
CA CYS A 29 -12.71 11.71 -11.06
C CYS A 29 -13.48 12.22 -9.83
N TRP A 30 -13.01 11.88 -8.63
CA TRP A 30 -13.53 12.38 -7.36
C TRP A 30 -13.27 13.89 -7.20
N GLU A 31 -12.04 14.34 -7.45
CA GLU A 31 -11.66 15.77 -7.36
C GLU A 31 -12.49 16.64 -8.32
N ASN A 32 -12.83 16.11 -9.50
CA ASN A 32 -13.63 16.80 -10.50
C ASN A 32 -15.15 16.58 -10.36
N ASP A 33 -15.60 15.92 -9.29
CA ASP A 33 -17.03 15.60 -9.02
C ASP A 33 -17.73 14.88 -10.20
N SER A 34 -16.94 14.10 -10.95
CA SER A 34 -17.40 13.40 -12.16
C SER A 34 -17.94 12.00 -11.87
N LEU A 35 -17.63 11.45 -10.69
CA LEU A 35 -18.12 10.17 -10.19
C LEU A 35 -18.54 10.33 -8.73
N ASP A 36 -19.67 9.74 -8.36
CA ASP A 36 -20.18 9.80 -7.00
C ASP A 36 -19.41 8.90 -6.02
N PHE A 37 -19.67 9.12 -4.73
CA PHE A 37 -19.06 8.37 -3.63
C PHE A 37 -19.28 6.85 -3.74
N ALA A 38 -20.48 6.42 -4.11
CA ALA A 38 -20.81 4.99 -4.19
C ALA A 38 -19.98 4.30 -5.29
N THR A 39 -19.87 4.94 -6.45
CA THR A 39 -19.11 4.46 -7.60
C THR A 39 -17.62 4.39 -7.30
N ILE A 40 -17.05 5.46 -6.71
CA ILE A 40 -15.64 5.47 -6.29
C ILE A 40 -15.37 4.37 -5.26
N THR A 41 -16.25 4.22 -4.26
CA THR A 41 -16.10 3.20 -3.22
C THR A 41 -16.12 1.79 -3.79
N LEU A 42 -17.06 1.48 -4.68
CA LEU A 42 -17.15 0.18 -5.34
C LEU A 42 -15.92 -0.09 -6.23
N ALA A 43 -15.47 0.91 -6.98
CA ALA A 43 -14.30 0.77 -7.84
C ALA A 43 -13.03 0.48 -7.02
N VAL A 44 -12.80 1.22 -5.93
CA VAL A 44 -11.66 0.99 -5.02
C VAL A 44 -11.78 -0.37 -4.33
N TRP A 45 -12.99 -0.79 -3.94
CA TRP A 45 -13.22 -2.12 -3.37
C TRP A 45 -12.83 -3.22 -4.36
N HIS A 46 -13.20 -3.11 -5.63
CA HIS A 46 -12.77 -4.06 -6.66
C HIS A 46 -11.25 -4.10 -6.82
N ILE A 47 -10.56 -2.95 -6.81
CA ILE A 47 -9.10 -2.92 -6.87
C ILE A 47 -8.50 -3.68 -5.68
N ASN A 48 -8.98 -3.42 -4.46
CA ASN A 48 -8.52 -4.12 -3.26
C ASN A 48 -8.73 -5.64 -3.40
N GLN A 49 -9.92 -6.09 -3.83
CA GLN A 49 -10.20 -7.51 -4.03
C GLN A 49 -9.27 -8.15 -5.06
N LEU A 50 -8.99 -7.45 -6.17
CA LEU A 50 -8.05 -7.93 -7.19
C LEU A 50 -6.64 -8.07 -6.63
N MET A 51 -6.16 -7.10 -5.86
CA MET A 51 -4.85 -7.20 -5.23
C MET A 51 -4.77 -8.36 -4.24
N TYR A 52 -5.78 -8.55 -3.38
CA TYR A 52 -5.83 -9.71 -2.49
C TYR A 52 -5.82 -11.04 -3.25
N TYR A 53 -6.56 -11.13 -4.36
CA TYR A 53 -6.60 -12.33 -5.21
C TYR A 53 -5.25 -12.63 -5.86
N LEU A 54 -4.54 -11.59 -6.31
CA LEU A 54 -3.26 -11.72 -7.00
C LEU A 54 -2.05 -11.86 -6.07
N SER A 55 -2.19 -11.48 -4.79
CA SER A 55 -1.11 -11.50 -3.80
C SER A 55 -0.32 -12.81 -3.74
N PRO A 56 -0.94 -14.01 -3.73
CA PRO A 56 -0.19 -15.27 -3.69
C PRO A 56 0.68 -15.48 -4.94
N GLU A 57 0.21 -15.07 -6.12
CA GLU A 57 0.96 -15.17 -7.37
C GLU A 57 2.09 -14.13 -7.43
N PHE A 58 1.82 -12.91 -6.98
CA PHE A 58 2.82 -11.85 -6.86
C PHE A 58 4.02 -12.28 -6.01
N LEU A 59 3.77 -13.01 -4.92
CA LEU A 59 4.77 -13.44 -3.93
C LEU A 59 5.45 -14.78 -4.26
N GLN A 60 5.01 -15.54 -5.27
CA GLN A 60 5.54 -16.89 -5.59
C GLN A 60 7.00 -16.91 -6.04
N ASN A 61 7.53 -15.80 -6.58
CA ASN A 61 8.93 -15.66 -7.00
C ASN A 61 9.58 -14.46 -6.28
N PRO A 62 10.01 -14.61 -5.01
CA PRO A 62 10.76 -13.58 -4.33
C PRO A 62 12.16 -13.45 -4.93
N VAL A 63 12.60 -12.21 -5.11
CA VAL A 63 13.86 -11.87 -5.81
C VAL A 63 15.10 -12.37 -5.04
N ASP A 64 15.01 -12.44 -3.71
CA ASP A 64 16.13 -12.81 -2.84
C ASP A 64 15.72 -13.90 -1.84
N GLN A 65 16.08 -15.16 -2.14
CA GLN A 65 15.81 -16.31 -1.26
C GLN A 65 16.91 -16.53 -0.19
N GLY A 66 17.95 -15.68 -0.17
CA GLY A 66 19.20 -15.98 0.54
C GLY A 66 19.33 -15.46 1.97
N LYS A 67 18.87 -14.23 2.27
CA LYS A 67 18.93 -13.59 3.60
C LYS A 67 17.84 -12.52 3.74
N SER A 68 17.22 -12.42 4.91
CA SER A 68 16.29 -11.32 5.24
C SER A 68 17.01 -9.98 5.06
N LYS A 69 16.37 -9.04 4.35
CA LYS A 69 16.89 -7.65 4.18
C LYS A 69 16.71 -6.79 5.43
N GLY A 70 16.04 -7.31 6.45
CA GLY A 70 15.67 -6.59 7.66
C GLY A 70 14.17 -6.44 7.80
N ARG A 71 13.78 -5.67 8.82
CA ARG A 71 12.40 -5.33 9.16
C ARG A 71 12.07 -3.93 8.69
N ILE A 72 10.88 -3.79 8.13
CA ILE A 72 10.28 -2.50 7.78
C ILE A 72 8.93 -2.35 8.47
N LEU A 73 8.71 -1.19 9.08
CA LEU A 73 7.41 -0.76 9.57
C LEU A 73 6.78 0.19 8.54
N LEU A 74 5.57 -0.11 8.07
CA LEU A 74 4.82 0.67 7.12
C LEU A 74 3.47 1.07 7.73
N PHE A 75 3.15 2.36 7.76
CA PHE A 75 1.86 2.85 8.25
C PHE A 75 1.38 4.05 7.44
N PRO A 76 0.07 4.31 7.38
CA PRO A 76 -0.44 5.50 6.72
C PRO A 76 -0.31 6.70 7.66
N SER A 77 -0.30 7.91 7.11
CA SER A 77 -0.44 9.11 7.95
C SER A 77 -1.66 8.98 8.86
N LEU A 78 -1.53 9.39 10.13
CA LEU A 78 -2.60 9.30 11.12
C LEU A 78 -3.90 9.93 10.59
N GLY A 79 -5.00 9.18 10.70
CA GLY A 79 -6.32 9.58 10.19
C GLY A 79 -6.51 9.43 8.67
N SER A 80 -5.56 8.83 7.95
CA SER A 80 -5.68 8.60 6.51
C SER A 80 -6.62 7.46 6.18
N GLN A 81 -7.49 7.70 5.19
CA GLN A 81 -8.34 6.68 4.57
C GLN A 81 -7.69 6.04 3.33
N HIS A 82 -6.53 6.55 2.89
CA HIS A 82 -5.82 6.06 1.70
C HIS A 82 -4.81 4.96 2.07
N THR A 83 -5.26 3.71 2.01
CA THR A 83 -4.47 2.52 2.39
C THR A 83 -4.04 1.66 1.21
N LEU A 84 -4.65 1.84 0.03
CA LEU A 84 -4.36 1.04 -1.17
C LEU A 84 -2.86 1.06 -1.54
N GLY A 85 -2.25 2.25 -1.60
CA GLY A 85 -0.83 2.39 -1.92
C GLY A 85 0.09 1.78 -0.87
N LEU A 86 -0.30 1.85 0.41
CA LEU A 86 0.43 1.22 1.51
C LEU A 86 0.42 -0.31 1.38
N PHE A 87 -0.73 -0.88 1.03
CA PHE A 87 -0.88 -2.32 0.79
C PHE A 87 0.02 -2.76 -0.37
N MET A 88 -0.04 -2.06 -1.52
CA MET A 88 0.82 -2.33 -2.67
C MET A 88 2.31 -2.28 -2.28
N LEU A 89 2.73 -1.21 -1.62
CA LEU A 89 4.11 -1.04 -1.16
C LEU A 89 4.56 -2.19 -0.25
N ALA A 90 3.70 -2.61 0.69
CA ALA A 90 3.98 -3.74 1.57
C ALA A 90 4.23 -5.04 0.81
N GLU A 91 3.46 -5.31 -0.26
CA GLU A 91 3.69 -6.47 -1.11
C GLU A 91 5.04 -6.42 -1.82
N PHE A 92 5.41 -5.27 -2.39
CA PHE A 92 6.72 -5.10 -3.05
C PHE A 92 7.90 -5.32 -2.09
N PHE A 93 7.79 -4.85 -0.84
CA PHE A 93 8.81 -5.13 0.18
C PHE A 93 8.88 -6.62 0.53
N ARG A 94 7.73 -7.31 0.69
CA ARG A 94 7.69 -8.76 0.91
C ARG A 94 8.33 -9.53 -0.23
N LYS A 95 7.96 -9.19 -1.48
CA LYS A 95 8.56 -9.78 -2.70
C LYS A 95 10.07 -9.57 -2.77
N SER A 96 10.54 -8.44 -2.23
CA SER A 96 11.96 -8.09 -2.16
C SER A 96 12.72 -8.73 -1.00
N GLY A 97 12.08 -9.56 -0.16
CA GLY A 97 12.72 -10.28 0.94
C GLY A 97 12.78 -9.55 2.28
N TRP A 98 11.92 -8.55 2.50
CA TRP A 98 11.80 -7.85 3.79
C TRP A 98 10.76 -8.52 4.70
N GLU A 99 11.00 -8.44 6.01
CA GLU A 99 9.98 -8.71 7.02
C GLU A 99 9.13 -7.44 7.21
N VAL A 100 7.90 -7.48 6.68
CA VAL A 100 7.03 -6.29 6.60
C VAL A 100 5.98 -6.29 7.70
N PHE A 101 6.06 -5.28 8.56
CA PHE A 101 5.03 -4.92 9.53
C PHE A 101 4.23 -3.77 8.93
N ALA A 102 2.97 -4.05 8.58
CA ALA A 102 2.09 -3.03 8.02
C ALA A 102 0.74 -3.09 8.73
N ASP A 103 0.37 -2.01 9.38
CA ASP A 103 -0.93 -1.89 10.03
C ASP A 103 -1.54 -0.52 9.67
N PRO A 104 -2.66 -0.51 8.92
CA PRO A 104 -3.33 0.71 8.49
C PRO A 104 -4.04 1.46 9.63
N ALA A 105 -4.20 0.85 10.81
CA ALA A 105 -4.99 1.37 11.92
C ALA A 105 -4.14 1.79 13.14
N LEU A 106 -2.81 1.88 13.01
CA LEU A 106 -1.94 2.23 14.12
C LEU A 106 -2.23 3.63 14.66
N SER A 107 -2.40 3.72 15.99
CA SER A 107 -2.34 5.00 16.69
C SER A 107 -0.89 5.48 16.84
N GLU A 108 -0.72 6.75 17.20
CA GLU A 108 0.61 7.31 17.48
C GLU A 108 1.34 6.52 18.58
N GLN A 109 0.62 6.10 19.63
CA GLN A 109 1.18 5.31 20.72
C GLN A 109 1.61 3.91 20.24
N ASP A 110 0.81 3.28 19.38
CA ASP A 110 1.14 1.95 18.83
C ASP A 110 2.38 2.00 17.95
N ILE A 111 2.59 3.10 17.21
CA ILE A 111 3.79 3.31 16.40
C ILE A 111 5.03 3.35 17.30
N PHE A 112 5.03 4.18 18.35
CA PHE A 112 6.16 4.29 19.27
C PHE A 112 6.44 2.98 20.01
N ASN A 113 5.40 2.29 20.48
CA ASN A 113 5.53 0.99 21.11
C ASN A 113 6.12 -0.04 20.15
N THR A 114 5.60 -0.11 18.93
CA THR A 114 6.09 -1.05 17.90
C THR A 114 7.56 -0.80 17.60
N ILE A 115 7.97 0.46 17.40
CA ILE A 115 9.36 0.84 17.15
C ILE A 115 10.26 0.49 18.35
N GLY A 116 9.77 0.65 19.58
CA GLY A 116 10.53 0.32 20.80
C GLY A 116 10.69 -1.19 21.04
N GLU A 117 9.75 -2.01 20.57
CA GLU A 117 9.76 -3.47 20.77
C GLU A 117 10.64 -4.23 19.78
N LYS A 118 10.89 -3.68 18.59
CA LYS A 118 11.51 -4.41 17.48
C LYS A 118 12.54 -3.54 16.75
N ASP A 119 13.64 -4.15 16.34
CA ASP A 119 14.66 -3.47 15.55
C ASP A 119 14.22 -3.32 14.08
N PHE A 120 13.69 -2.14 13.75
CA PHE A 120 13.39 -1.75 12.36
C PHE A 120 14.57 -1.06 11.71
N GLN A 121 14.91 -1.47 10.48
CA GLN A 121 15.91 -0.76 9.67
C GLN A 121 15.28 0.36 8.85
N VAL A 122 13.98 0.24 8.55
CA VAL A 122 13.24 1.23 7.77
C VAL A 122 11.87 1.45 8.41
N VAL A 123 11.45 2.72 8.45
CA VAL A 123 10.09 3.13 8.77
C VAL A 123 9.55 3.94 7.59
N GLY A 124 8.43 3.52 7.02
CA GLY A 124 7.78 4.15 5.88
C GLY A 124 6.40 4.68 6.25
N ILE A 125 6.14 5.94 5.85
CA ILE A 125 4.86 6.60 6.08
C ILE A 125 4.19 6.86 4.73
N SER A 126 2.99 6.32 4.53
CA SER A 126 2.19 6.55 3.32
C SER A 126 1.31 7.79 3.49
N ILE A 127 1.47 8.77 2.60
CA ILE A 127 0.69 10.01 2.57
C ILE A 127 -0.13 10.02 1.27
N GLY A 128 -1.45 9.94 1.40
CA GLY A 128 -2.37 9.84 0.27
C GLY A 128 -3.07 11.14 -0.11
N SER A 129 -3.10 12.13 0.79
CA SER A 129 -3.69 13.45 0.54
C SER A 129 -2.78 14.57 1.05
N TYR A 130 -2.81 15.72 0.36
CA TYR A 130 -2.02 16.89 0.72
C TYR A 130 -2.36 17.43 2.11
N ASP A 131 -3.61 17.32 2.54
CA ASP A 131 -4.09 17.81 3.85
C ASP A 131 -3.46 17.06 5.03
N GLN A 132 -3.01 15.82 4.79
CA GLN A 132 -2.41 14.95 5.81
C GLN A 132 -0.99 15.38 6.19
N LYS A 133 -0.31 16.16 5.35
CA LYS A 133 1.07 16.65 5.57
C LYS A 133 1.21 17.55 6.79
N LYS A 134 0.11 18.13 7.30
CA LYS A 134 0.12 19.01 8.49
C LYS A 134 0.21 18.23 9.80
N SER A 135 -0.25 16.97 9.84
CA SER A 135 -0.23 16.14 11.05
C SER A 135 1.19 15.68 11.41
N THR A 136 2.00 15.33 10.40
CA THR A 136 3.39 14.86 10.59
C THR A 136 4.38 15.96 11.01
N LYS A 137 3.94 17.22 11.11
CA LYS A 137 4.76 18.35 11.58
C LYS A 137 4.53 18.73 13.04
N LYS A 138 3.57 18.12 13.73
CA LYS A 138 3.33 18.35 15.16
C LYS A 138 4.17 17.40 16.02
N THR A 139 5.48 17.40 15.83
CA THR A 139 6.38 16.96 16.89
C THR A 139 6.66 18.18 17.75
N ASN A 140 6.11 18.15 18.96
CA ASN A 140 6.00 19.28 19.87
C ASN A 140 7.34 19.96 20.19
N LYS A 141 7.23 21.27 20.44
CA LYS A 141 8.15 22.04 21.27
C LYS A 141 7.98 21.62 22.74
#